data_AF-A0A7S0NTQ8-F1
#
_entry.id   AF-A0A7S0NTQ8-F1
#
_cell.length_a   1.000
_cell.length_b   1.000
_cell.length_c   1.000
_cell.angle_alpha   90.00
_cell.angle_beta   90.00
_cell.angle_gamma   90.00
#
_symmetry.space_group_name_H-M   'P 1'
#
loop_
_entity.id
_entity.type
_entity.pdbx_description
1 polymer ?
#
loop_
_entity_poly.entity_id
_entity_poly.type
_entity_poly.pdbx_seq_one_letter_code
_entity_poly.pdbx_strand_id
1 'polypeptide(L)'
;SQPTRPLWRDGLPAPLVEKIFLVRNAPTEASGDVVDAAEQQFFVKWKGQAHVHCQWVSRPSLELDAANKQRVQRFLRLLSVTLDSGSTNENTWQLAQDVDGARVDDEPFNPEFNFVERVIAEEPQLDDLPPRYLVKWRGL
;
A
#
# COMPACT_ATOMS: atom_id res chain seq x y z
N SER A 1 13.01 7.33 -21.88
CA SER A 1 13.09 6.07 -21.13
C SER A 1 12.92 6.35 -19.65
N GLN A 2 11.82 5.92 -19.01
CA GLN A 2 11.79 5.96 -17.55
C GLN A 2 12.61 4.76 -17.02
N PRO A 3 13.56 4.99 -16.09
CA PRO A 3 14.19 3.89 -15.38
C PRO A 3 13.08 3.18 -14.59
N THR A 4 13.12 1.84 -14.57
CA THR A 4 12.33 1.03 -13.65
C THR A 4 12.52 1.63 -12.26
N ARG A 5 11.51 2.32 -11.72
CA ARG A 5 11.63 2.95 -10.41
C ARG A 5 11.99 1.83 -9.44
N PRO A 6 13.13 1.92 -8.74
CA PRO A 6 13.46 0.91 -7.74
C PRO A 6 12.30 0.84 -6.75
N LEU A 7 12.00 -0.37 -6.25
CA LEU A 7 11.19 -0.55 -5.06
C LEU A 7 11.65 0.49 -4.03
N TRP A 8 10.71 1.25 -3.47
CA TRP A 8 11.08 2.33 -2.58
C TRP A 8 11.91 1.77 -1.42
N ARG A 9 12.97 2.49 -1.05
CA ARG A 9 13.92 2.10 -0.01
C ARG A 9 13.81 3.05 1.17
N ASP A 10 13.97 2.50 2.37
CA ASP A 10 14.04 3.29 3.60
C ASP A 10 15.10 4.39 3.50
N GLY A 11 14.77 5.58 4.02
CA GLY A 11 15.64 6.76 3.99
C GLY A 11 15.44 7.70 2.80
N LEU A 12 14.60 7.34 1.82
CA LEU A 12 14.16 8.24 0.75
C LEU A 12 12.71 8.70 0.95
N PRO A 13 12.28 9.85 0.40
CA PRO A 13 10.86 10.22 0.40
C PRO A 13 10.01 9.16 -0.29
N ALA A 14 8.93 8.72 0.35
CA ALA A 14 8.00 7.74 -0.22
C ALA A 14 7.31 8.29 -1.47
N PRO A 15 7.11 7.48 -2.55
CA PRO A 15 6.28 7.86 -3.67
C PRO A 15 4.85 8.18 -3.23
N LEU A 16 4.08 8.80 -4.13
CA LEU A 16 2.67 9.02 -3.88
C LEU A 16 1.92 7.69 -3.70
N VAL A 17 1.19 7.58 -2.60
CA VAL A 17 0.36 6.42 -2.28
C VAL A 17 -0.97 6.52 -3.02
N GLU A 18 -1.31 5.47 -3.77
CA GLU A 18 -2.62 5.27 -4.37
C GLU A 18 -3.61 4.67 -3.38
N LYS A 19 -3.21 3.67 -2.60
CA LYS A 19 -4.09 3.00 -1.62
C LYS A 19 -3.27 2.47 -0.44
N ILE A 20 -3.84 2.51 0.76
CA ILE A 20 -3.30 1.86 1.95
C ILE A 20 -4.20 0.67 2.24
N PHE A 21 -3.61 -0.51 2.41
CA PHE A 21 -4.35 -1.77 2.57
C PHE A 21 -4.37 -2.25 4.02
N LEU A 22 -3.21 -2.18 4.68
CA LEU A 22 -2.99 -2.74 6.01
C LEU A 22 -2.12 -1.80 6.84
N VAL A 23 -2.26 -1.90 8.16
CA VAL A 23 -1.32 -1.33 9.13
C VAL A 23 -0.87 -2.44 10.07
N ARG A 24 0.40 -2.40 10.49
CA ARG A 24 0.93 -3.25 11.55
C ARG A 24 1.85 -2.43 12.44
N ASN A 25 2.00 -2.86 13.68
CA ASN A 25 3.07 -2.37 14.54
C ASN A 25 4.36 -3.12 14.20
N ALA A 26 5.49 -2.42 14.15
CA ALA A 26 6.78 -3.07 13.98
C ALA A 26 7.03 -4.01 15.18
N PRO A 27 7.65 -5.18 14.96
CA PRO A 27 8.03 -6.06 16.05
C PRO A 27 9.22 -5.44 16.80
N THR A 28 8.96 -4.56 17.76
CA THR A 28 9.95 -4.13 18.76
C THR A 28 9.79 -5.03 19.97
N GLU A 29 10.84 -5.76 20.35
CA GLU A 29 10.85 -6.46 21.63
C GLU A 29 10.85 -5.44 22.78
N ALA A 30 9.84 -5.55 23.64
CA ALA A 30 9.68 -4.88 24.93
C ALA A 30 9.40 -3.35 24.92
N SER A 31 8.12 -2.97 25.01
CA SER A 31 7.60 -2.09 26.07
C SER A 31 6.07 -1.94 25.98
N GLY A 32 5.39 -1.96 27.13
CA GLY A 32 3.93 -2.00 27.22
C GLY A 32 3.24 -0.68 26.85
N ASP A 33 2.05 -0.84 26.28
CA ASP A 33 0.89 0.07 26.24
C ASP A 33 0.96 1.44 25.54
N VAL A 34 2.07 1.80 24.87
CA VAL A 34 2.07 2.96 23.96
C VAL A 34 2.79 2.60 22.66
N VAL A 35 2.01 2.20 21.65
CA VAL A 35 2.52 2.05 20.27
C VAL A 35 2.93 3.42 19.75
N ASP A 36 4.24 3.64 19.61
CA ASP A 36 4.75 4.88 19.03
C ASP A 36 4.33 4.94 17.55
N ALA A 37 3.86 6.10 17.09
CA ALA A 37 3.56 6.36 15.69
C ALA A 37 4.77 6.05 14.78
N ALA A 38 6.00 6.15 15.31
CA ALA A 38 7.23 5.80 14.61
C ALA A 38 7.36 4.29 14.31
N GLU A 39 6.69 3.41 15.06
CA GLU A 39 6.75 1.96 14.89
C GLU A 39 5.70 1.42 13.90
N GLN A 40 4.73 2.25 13.52
CA GLN A 40 3.68 1.82 12.59
C GLN A 40 4.22 1.67 11.16
N GLN A 41 3.90 0.54 10.53
CA GLN A 41 4.14 0.29 9.12
C GLN A 41 2.84 0.09 8.37
N PHE A 42 2.78 0.59 7.14
CA PHE A 42 1.62 0.53 6.27
C PHE A 42 1.93 -0.24 5.01
N PHE A 43 1.04 -1.16 4.61
CA PHE A 43 1.14 -1.84 3.33
C PHE A 43 0.46 -1.00 2.25
N VAL A 44 1.24 -0.45 1.32
CA VAL A 44 0.78 0.58 0.39
C VAL A 44 0.88 0.16 -1.07
N LYS A 45 -0.09 0.58 -1.88
CA LYS A 45 -0.03 0.60 -3.36
C LYS A 45 0.46 1.96 -3.82
N TRP A 46 1.51 1.99 -4.64
CA TRP A 46 2.04 3.22 -5.21
C TRP A 46 1.25 3.67 -6.44
N LYS A 47 1.11 4.99 -6.62
CA LYS A 47 0.47 5.57 -7.79
C LYS A 47 1.21 5.22 -9.07
N GLY A 48 0.49 4.60 -10.02
CA GLY A 48 1.05 4.22 -11.31
C GLY A 48 2.00 3.02 -11.26
N GLN A 49 1.95 2.22 -10.19
CA GLN A 49 2.66 0.93 -10.10
C GLN A 49 1.66 -0.22 -9.96
N ALA A 50 2.03 -1.38 -10.50
CA ALA A 50 1.26 -2.61 -10.34
C ALA A 50 1.26 -3.10 -8.87
N HIS A 51 0.30 -3.97 -8.53
CA HIS A 51 0.13 -4.52 -7.18
C HIS A 51 1.37 -5.28 -6.67
N VAL A 52 2.18 -5.85 -7.57
CA VAL A 52 3.43 -6.53 -7.22
C VAL A 52 4.46 -5.61 -6.55
N HIS A 53 4.34 -4.29 -6.73
CA HIS A 53 5.21 -3.29 -6.10
C HIS A 53 4.66 -2.79 -4.75
N CYS A 54 3.57 -3.37 -4.24
CA CYS A 54 3.09 -3.04 -2.90
C CYS A 54 4.12 -3.45 -1.86
N GLN A 55 4.27 -2.64 -0.82
CA GLN A 55 5.32 -2.83 0.18
C GLN A 55 4.92 -2.23 1.53
N TRP A 56 5.53 -2.75 2.58
CA TRP A 56 5.45 -2.18 3.92
C TRP A 56 6.37 -0.96 4.02
N VAL A 57 5.84 0.14 4.55
CA VAL A 57 6.54 1.42 4.65
C VAL A 57 6.27 2.04 6.01
N SER A 58 7.30 2.58 6.64
CA SER A 58 7.17 3.24 7.94
C SER A 58 6.32 4.51 7.85
N ARG A 59 5.58 4.81 8.93
CA ARG A 59 4.81 6.05 9.02
C ARG A 59 5.66 7.31 8.80
N PRO A 60 6.84 7.46 9.42
CA PRO A 60 7.67 8.66 9.22
C PRO A 60 8.01 8.88 7.75
N SER A 61 8.33 7.81 7.02
CA SER A 61 8.65 7.89 5.59
C SER A 61 7.47 8.31 4.72
N LEU A 62 6.26 7.87 5.05
CA LEU A 62 5.04 8.30 4.36
C LEU A 62 4.70 9.76 4.67
N GLU A 63 4.81 10.16 5.93
CA GLU A 63 4.40 11.50 6.39
C GLU A 63 5.34 12.64 5.97
N LEU A 64 6.50 12.33 5.38
CA LEU A 64 7.36 13.31 4.70
C LEU A 64 6.64 14.03 3.56
N ASP A 65 5.68 13.37 2.90
CA ASP A 65 4.83 13.96 1.87
C ASP A 65 3.44 14.31 2.44
N ALA A 66 2.95 15.53 2.19
CA ALA A 66 1.71 16.01 2.76
C ALA A 66 0.47 15.25 2.26
N ALA A 67 0.45 14.80 1.01
CA ALA A 67 -0.67 14.04 0.46
C ALA A 67 -0.70 12.63 1.06
N ASN A 68 0.47 12.00 1.20
CA ASN A 68 0.61 10.72 1.89
C ASN A 68 0.20 10.84 3.36
N LYS A 69 0.62 11.91 4.06
CA LYS A 69 0.21 12.18 5.45
C LYS A 69 -1.31 12.27 5.58
N GLN A 70 -1.99 13.03 4.73
CA GLN A 70 -3.46 13.10 4.75
C GLN A 70 -4.11 11.72 4.55
N ARG A 71 -3.53 10.89 3.67
CA ARG A 71 -4.03 9.54 3.40
C ARG A 71 -3.86 8.62 4.60
N VAL A 72 -2.71 8.66 5.27
CA VAL A 72 -2.45 7.93 6.53
C VAL A 72 -3.44 8.36 7.62
N GLN A 73 -3.64 9.67 7.80
CA GLN A 73 -4.58 10.18 8.82
C GLN A 73 -6.03 9.78 8.55
N ARG A 74 -6.47 9.82 7.28
CA ARG A 74 -7.80 9.34 6.89
C ARG A 74 -7.94 7.83 7.16
N PHE A 75 -6.93 7.06 6.81
CA PHE A 75 -6.89 5.61 7.03
C PHE A 75 -7.02 5.26 8.53
N LEU A 76 -6.21 5.89 9.38
CA LEU A 76 -6.23 5.64 10.83
C LEU A 76 -7.57 6.06 11.47
N ARG A 77 -8.16 7.18 11.04
CA ARG A 77 -9.49 7.61 11.51
C ARG A 77 -10.59 6.62 11.14
N LEU A 78 -10.55 6.08 9.91
CA LEU A 78 -11.49 5.05 9.51
C LEU A 78 -11.28 3.78 10.34
N LEU A 79 -10.02 3.38 10.55
CA LEU A 79 -9.69 2.20 11.35
C LEU A 79 -10.18 2.34 12.80
N SER A 80 -9.99 3.49 13.45
CA SER A 80 -10.44 3.69 14.83
C SER A 80 -11.96 3.52 14.96
N VAL A 81 -12.73 4.09 14.03
CA VAL A 81 -14.20 3.96 14.02
C VAL A 81 -14.64 2.50 13.93
N THR A 82 -13.94 1.70 13.14
CA THR A 82 -14.31 0.29 12.95
C THR A 82 -13.85 -0.60 14.10
N LEU A 83 -12.72 -0.30 14.74
CA LEU A 83 -12.27 -0.98 15.96
C LEU A 83 -13.22 -0.70 17.14
N ASP A 84 -13.70 0.53 17.29
CA ASP A 84 -14.69 0.92 18.32
C ASP A 84 -16.04 0.18 18.15
N SER A 85 -16.32 -0.29 16.93
CA SER A 85 -17.50 -1.10 16.62
C SER A 85 -17.35 -2.59 17.01
N GLY A 86 -16.26 -2.96 17.69
CA GLY A 86 -15.97 -4.34 18.13
C GLY A 86 -15.38 -5.24 17.03
N SER A 87 -14.92 -4.66 15.92
CA SER A 87 -14.24 -5.40 14.85
C SER A 87 -12.76 -5.59 15.19
N THR A 88 -12.26 -6.81 15.17
CA THR A 88 -10.84 -7.15 15.45
C THR A 88 -9.94 -7.03 14.22
N ASN A 89 -10.41 -6.43 13.12
CA ASN A 89 -9.70 -6.45 11.85
C ASN A 89 -8.60 -5.38 11.82
N GLU A 90 -7.34 -5.82 11.77
CA GLU A 90 -6.15 -5.00 11.48
C GLU A 90 -6.06 -4.58 10.00
N ASN A 91 -7.13 -4.79 9.24
CA ASN A 91 -7.18 -4.67 7.80
C ASN A 91 -8.38 -3.82 7.34
N THR A 92 -8.18 -3.08 6.25
CA THR A 92 -9.12 -2.02 5.85
C THR A 92 -10.33 -2.51 5.05
N TRP A 93 -10.46 -3.82 4.87
CA TRP A 93 -11.45 -4.46 4.00
C TRP A 93 -12.91 -4.17 4.38
N GLN A 94 -13.18 -3.86 5.65
CA GLN A 94 -14.52 -3.48 6.14
C GLN A 94 -14.69 -1.99 6.42
N LEU A 95 -13.65 -1.15 6.32
CA LEU A 95 -13.76 0.30 6.56
C LEU A 95 -14.56 1.03 5.47
N ALA A 96 -14.95 0.32 4.41
CA ALA A 96 -15.72 0.81 3.28
C ALA A 96 -17.24 0.85 3.54
N GLN A 97 -17.71 0.36 4.71
CA GLN A 97 -19.10 0.54 5.12
C GLN A 97 -19.25 1.72 6.07
N ASP A 98 -19.85 2.76 5.50
CA ASP A 98 -20.73 3.73 6.14
C ASP A 98 -20.12 4.79 7.08
N VAL A 99 -19.65 5.86 6.45
CA VAL A 99 -19.96 7.22 6.91
C VAL A 99 -20.57 7.95 5.69
N ASP A 100 -21.90 8.09 5.66
CA ASP A 100 -22.71 8.77 4.62
C ASP A 100 -23.16 8.01 3.35
N GLY A 101 -23.17 6.66 3.34
CA GLY A 101 -23.76 5.89 2.22
C GLY A 101 -23.02 6.03 0.87
N ALA A 102 -21.85 6.66 0.88
CA ALA A 102 -20.90 6.61 -0.22
C ALA A 102 -20.18 5.26 -0.16
N ARG A 103 -20.65 4.32 -0.98
CA ARG A 103 -19.99 3.04 -1.23
C ARG A 103 -18.58 3.35 -1.75
N VAL A 104 -17.57 3.24 -0.89
CA VAL A 104 -16.19 3.31 -1.33
C VAL A 104 -15.96 1.99 -2.05
N ASP A 105 -15.92 2.04 -3.38
CA ASP A 105 -15.65 0.91 -4.26
C ASP A 105 -14.19 0.42 -4.10
N ASP A 106 -13.85 0.03 -2.88
CA ASP A 106 -12.52 -0.37 -2.49
C ASP A 106 -12.52 -1.89 -2.29
N GLU A 107 -12.53 -2.61 -3.42
CA GLU A 107 -12.30 -4.06 -3.51
C GLU A 107 -11.10 -4.46 -2.61
N PRO A 108 -11.22 -5.58 -1.86
CA PRO A 108 -10.12 -6.08 -1.04
C PRO A 108 -8.89 -6.41 -1.88
N PHE A 109 -7.71 -6.40 -1.26
CA PHE A 109 -6.50 -6.86 -1.93
C PHE A 109 -6.66 -8.35 -2.22
N ASN A 110 -6.85 -8.67 -3.49
CA ASN A 110 -6.78 -10.03 -3.96
C ASN A 110 -5.30 -10.37 -4.22
N PRO A 111 -4.71 -11.37 -3.54
CA PRO A 111 -3.35 -11.81 -3.83
C PRO A 111 -3.18 -12.23 -5.30
N GLU A 112 -4.25 -12.59 -6.01
CA GLU A 112 -4.20 -12.87 -7.44
C GLU A 112 -3.81 -11.67 -8.31
N PHE A 113 -3.95 -10.44 -7.81
CA PHE A 113 -3.49 -9.23 -8.51
C PHE A 113 -1.96 -9.20 -8.72
N ASN A 114 -1.23 -10.09 -8.06
CA ASN A 114 0.21 -10.28 -8.26
C ASN A 114 0.55 -11.37 -9.29
N PHE A 115 -0.44 -12.09 -9.83
CA PHE A 115 -0.21 -13.10 -10.85
C PHE A 115 -0.37 -12.50 -12.25
N VAL A 116 0.62 -12.75 -13.11
CA VAL A 116 0.51 -12.45 -14.53
C VAL A 116 -0.45 -13.46 -15.17
N GLU A 117 -1.55 -12.97 -15.74
CA GLU A 117 -2.47 -13.80 -16.52
C GLU A 117 -1.93 -14.05 -17.93
N ARG A 118 -1.39 -12.99 -18.57
CA ARG A 118 -0.86 -13.06 -19.94
C ARG A 118 0.20 -11.98 -20.17
N VAL A 119 1.25 -12.32 -20.92
CA VAL A 119 2.16 -11.32 -21.53
C VAL A 119 1.54 -10.84 -22.84
N ILE A 120 1.38 -9.52 -22.98
CA ILE A 120 0.76 -8.86 -24.14
C ILE A 120 1.83 -8.44 -25.14
N ALA A 121 2.93 -7.87 -24.65
CA ALA A 121 4.02 -7.39 -25.47
C ALA A 121 5.35 -7.50 -24.73
N GLU A 122 6.42 -7.57 -25.50
CA GLU A 122 7.80 -7.59 -25.04
C GLU A 122 8.54 -6.41 -25.68
N GLU A 123 9.26 -5.66 -24.88
CA GLU A 123 10.15 -4.58 -25.30
C GLU A 123 11.60 -4.99 -24.99
N PRO A 124 12.46 -5.18 -26.00
CA PRO A 124 13.87 -5.47 -25.77
C PRO A 124 14.55 -4.25 -25.15
N GLN A 125 15.44 -4.48 -24.19
CA GLN A 125 16.27 -3.42 -23.63
C GLN A 125 17.67 -3.42 -24.26
N LEU A 126 18.29 -2.24 -24.28
CA LEU A 126 19.71 -2.08 -24.56
C LEU A 126 20.54 -2.56 -23.36
N ASP A 127 21.84 -2.78 -23.59
CA ASP A 127 22.87 -3.01 -22.56
C ASP A 127 22.65 -4.27 -21.68
N ASP A 128 22.35 -5.42 -22.29
CA ASP A 128 22.19 -6.73 -21.61
C ASP A 128 21.17 -6.74 -20.44
N LEU A 129 20.31 -5.73 -20.38
CA LEU A 129 19.21 -5.72 -19.41
C LEU A 129 18.11 -6.70 -19.87
N PRO A 130 17.44 -7.37 -18.93
CA PRO A 130 16.31 -8.22 -19.28
C PRO A 130 15.23 -7.39 -20.00
N PRO A 131 14.50 -7.98 -20.96
CA PRO A 131 13.41 -7.30 -21.65
C PRO A 131 12.29 -6.91 -20.68
N ARG A 132 11.51 -5.89 -21.08
CA ARG A 132 10.33 -5.45 -20.34
C ARG A 132 9.09 -6.10 -20.92
N TYR A 133 8.16 -6.44 -20.03
CA TYR A 133 6.92 -7.08 -20.42
C TYR A 133 5.74 -6.17 -20.09
N LEU A 134 4.89 -5.95 -21.08
CA LEU A 134 3.53 -5.49 -20.84
C LEU A 134 2.69 -6.72 -20.49
N VAL A 135 2.12 -6.73 -19.29
CA VAL A 135 1.37 -7.88 -18.76
C VAL A 135 -0.08 -7.51 -18.47
N LYS A 136 -0.97 -8.47 -18.70
CA LYS A 136 -2.31 -8.51 -18.10
C LYS A 136 -2.20 -9.21 -16.75
N TRP A 137 -2.65 -8.55 -15.69
CA TRP A 137 -2.69 -9.11 -14.35
C TRP A 137 -3.99 -9.86 -14.13
N ARG A 138 -3.95 -10.95 -13.37
CA ARG A 138 -5.14 -11.74 -13.08
C ARG A 138 -6.06 -10.96 -12.13
N GLY A 139 -7.33 -10.84 -12.50
CA GLY A 139 -8.34 -10.11 -11.70
C GLY A 139 -8.32 -8.60 -11.87
N LEU A 140 -7.51 -8.05 -12.80
CA LEU A 140 -7.46 -6.63 -13.16
C LEU A 140 -7.69 -6.40 -14.66
#